data_AF-A0A954Z5E9-F1
#
_entry.id   AF-A0A954Z5E9-F1
#
_cell.length_a   1.000
_cell.length_b   1.000
_cell.length_c   1.000
_cell.angle_alpha   90.00
_cell.angle_beta   90.00
_cell.angle_gamma   90.00
#
_symmetry.space_group_name_H-M   'P 1'
#
loop_
_entity.id
_entity.type
_entity.pdbx_description
1 polymer ?
#
loop_
_entity_poly.entity_id
_entity_poly.type
_entity_poly.pdbx_seq_one_letter_code
_entity_poly.pdbx_strand_id
1 'polypeptide(L)'
;MSRMDARALDRIGINALRACTAGAVLLAALATQTFDSAVAQSTRERAAAKADGTTLPSVGRPEHDVMALVNGQDISRPTLIEACVRRFGEDVLESLVNKRLILNHCEKRGVEVTQEEIAAEVDRMAKRFQLGREQWLEM
;
A
#
# COMPACT_ATOMS: atom_id res chain seq x y z
N MET A 1 65.42 0.68 23.54
CA MET A 1 65.13 2.06 23.08
C MET A 1 64.78 1.95 21.61
N SER A 2 63.68 2.43 21.06
CA SER A 2 62.56 3.20 21.60
C SER A 2 61.39 2.98 20.64
N ARG A 3 60.17 2.97 21.20
CA ARG A 3 58.90 2.99 20.48
C ARG A 3 58.82 4.27 19.63
N MET A 4 58.36 4.13 18.37
CA MET A 4 57.93 5.14 17.37
C MET A 4 58.44 4.58 16.02
N ASP A 5 57.62 3.94 15.16
CA ASP A 5 56.67 4.62 14.28
C ASP A 5 55.56 3.68 13.75
N ALA A 6 54.71 3.18 14.62
CA ALA A 6 53.51 2.40 14.24
C ALA A 6 52.43 3.24 13.51
N ARG A 7 52.64 4.55 13.31
CA ARG A 7 51.75 5.45 12.54
C ARG A 7 52.20 5.70 11.10
N ALA A 8 53.42 5.29 10.72
CA ALA A 8 53.94 5.47 9.37
C ALA A 8 53.50 4.36 8.41
N LEU A 9 53.23 3.15 8.93
CA LEU A 9 52.82 1.99 8.13
C LEU A 9 51.33 2.00 7.73
N ASP A 10 50.46 2.75 8.43
CA ASP A 10 49.03 2.80 8.14
C ASP A 10 48.65 3.78 7.01
N ARG A 11 49.49 4.80 6.75
CA ARG A 11 49.26 5.78 5.67
C ARG A 11 49.71 5.27 4.29
N ILE A 12 50.57 4.25 4.24
CA ILE A 12 51.07 3.65 3.00
C ILE A 12 50.06 2.63 2.42
N GLY A 13 49.25 1.99 3.28
CA GLY A 13 48.23 1.01 2.85
C GLY A 13 46.96 1.59 2.22
N ILE A 14 46.60 2.85 2.51
CA ILE A 14 45.31 3.44 2.06
C ILE A 14 45.43 4.16 0.70
N ASN A 15 46.61 4.64 0.32
CA ASN A 15 46.78 5.39 -0.95
C ASN A 15 47.10 4.52 -2.16
N ALA A 16 47.54 3.27 -1.98
CA ALA A 16 47.73 2.33 -3.09
C ALA A 16 46.40 1.79 -3.66
N LEU A 17 45.30 1.87 -2.92
CA LEU A 17 43.99 1.37 -3.34
C LEU A 17 43.16 2.38 -4.14
N ARG A 18 43.56 3.66 -4.17
CA ARG A 18 42.87 4.73 -4.92
C ARG A 18 43.51 5.07 -6.27
N ALA A 19 44.72 4.59 -6.54
CA ALA A 19 45.44 4.88 -7.78
C ALA A 19 45.17 3.89 -8.93
N CYS A 20 44.63 2.69 -8.64
CA CYS A 20 44.38 1.67 -9.67
C CYS A 20 43.01 1.74 -10.35
N THR A 21 42.05 2.52 -9.83
CA THR A 21 40.71 2.64 -10.45
C THR A 21 40.65 3.68 -11.59
N ALA A 22 41.70 4.47 -11.80
CA ALA A 22 41.76 5.46 -12.89
C ALA A 22 42.28 4.89 -14.22
N GLY A 23 42.93 3.72 -14.22
CA GLY A 23 43.54 3.12 -15.43
C GLY A 23 42.67 2.12 -16.19
N ALA A 24 41.65 1.54 -15.54
CA ALA A 24 40.82 0.49 -16.14
C ALA A 24 39.49 1.00 -16.75
N VAL A 25 39.18 2.29 -16.61
CA VAL A 25 37.92 2.87 -17.10
C VAL A 25 38.02 3.32 -18.57
N LEU A 26 39.23 3.37 -19.16
CA LEU A 26 39.46 3.93 -20.50
C LEU A 26 39.39 2.92 -21.67
N LEU A 27 39.18 1.62 -21.43
CA LEU A 27 39.16 0.60 -22.51
C LEU A 27 37.91 -0.30 -22.56
N ALA A 28 36.93 -0.11 -21.68
CA ALA A 28 35.68 -0.88 -21.67
C ALA A 28 34.43 -0.02 -21.98
N ALA A 29 34.60 1.17 -22.55
CA ALA A 29 33.52 2.13 -22.80
C ALA A 29 32.88 2.05 -24.20
N LEU A 30 33.30 1.13 -25.08
CA LEU A 30 32.78 1.04 -26.46
C LEU A 30 31.88 -0.16 -26.79
N ALA A 31 31.56 -1.05 -25.83
CA ALA A 31 30.87 -2.31 -26.14
C ALA A 31 29.51 -2.55 -25.44
N THR A 32 28.94 -1.58 -24.73
CA THR A 32 27.70 -1.81 -23.93
C THR A 32 26.45 -1.08 -24.42
N GLN A 33 26.46 -0.40 -25.58
CA GLN A 33 25.33 0.45 -26.00
C GLN A 33 24.19 -0.23 -26.78
N THR A 34 24.10 -1.56 -26.86
CA THR A 34 23.10 -2.20 -27.76
C THR A 34 22.07 -3.14 -27.11
N PHE A 35 21.87 -3.12 -25.78
CA PHE A 35 20.88 -4.02 -25.13
C PHE A 35 19.75 -3.36 -24.34
N ASP A 36 19.64 -2.02 -24.31
CA ASP A 36 18.67 -1.34 -23.43
C ASP A 36 17.27 -1.09 -24.06
N SER A 37 17.12 -1.26 -25.38
CA SER A 37 15.87 -0.83 -26.07
C SER A 37 14.75 -1.88 -26.11
N ALA A 38 15.01 -3.16 -25.81
CA ALA A 38 14.00 -4.22 -25.96
C ALA A 38 13.05 -4.35 -24.75
N VAL A 39 13.53 -4.06 -23.53
CA VAL A 39 12.72 -4.14 -22.30
C VAL A 39 11.76 -2.94 -22.17
N ALA A 40 12.13 -1.79 -22.74
CA ALA A 40 11.32 -0.57 -22.72
C ALA A 40 10.05 -0.66 -23.59
N GLN A 41 10.03 -1.51 -24.62
CA GLN A 41 8.86 -1.70 -25.49
C GLN A 41 7.86 -2.69 -24.87
N SER A 42 8.34 -3.78 -24.27
CA SER A 42 7.49 -4.80 -23.61
C SER A 42 6.69 -4.25 -22.42
N THR A 43 7.22 -3.25 -21.71
CA THR A 43 6.54 -2.59 -20.60
C THR A 43 5.48 -1.58 -21.04
N ARG A 44 5.62 -0.96 -22.22
CA ARG A 44 4.62 -0.03 -22.77
C ARG A 44 3.36 -0.75 -23.27
N GLU A 45 3.51 -1.92 -23.90
CA GLU A 45 2.35 -2.72 -24.34
C GLU A 45 1.57 -3.32 -23.17
N ARG A 46 2.25 -3.75 -22.09
CA ARG A 46 1.57 -4.28 -20.90
C ARG A 46 0.84 -3.20 -20.08
N ALA A 47 1.25 -1.94 -20.19
CA ALA A 47 0.56 -0.82 -19.54
C ALA A 47 -0.70 -0.37 -20.28
N ALA A 48 -0.80 -0.61 -21.60
CA ALA A 48 -1.94 -0.22 -22.41
C ALA A 48 -3.11 -1.23 -22.38
N ALA A 49 -2.85 -2.49 -22.01
CA ALA A 49 -3.83 -3.59 -22.10
C ALA A 49 -4.72 -3.79 -20.85
N LYS A 50 -4.71 -2.87 -19.87
CA LYS A 50 -5.63 -2.93 -18.72
C LYS A 50 -6.24 -1.55 -18.43
N ALA A 51 -6.91 -1.01 -19.43
CA ALA A 51 -7.80 0.14 -19.29
C ALA A 51 -9.20 -0.23 -19.79
N ASP A 52 -9.69 -1.40 -19.38
CA ASP A 52 -11.13 -1.70 -19.40
C ASP A 52 -11.54 -1.98 -17.96
N GLY A 53 -11.47 -0.92 -17.16
CA GLY A 53 -11.96 -0.91 -15.80
C GLY A 53 -13.09 0.09 -15.78
N THR A 54 -14.32 -0.39 -15.71
CA THR A 54 -15.49 0.41 -15.32
C THR A 54 -15.07 1.28 -14.14
N THR A 55 -14.85 2.58 -14.39
CA THR A 55 -14.53 3.55 -13.35
C THR A 55 -15.71 3.53 -12.39
N LEU A 56 -15.53 2.88 -11.23
CA LEU A 56 -16.50 2.96 -10.16
C LEU A 56 -16.72 4.44 -9.88
N PRO A 57 -17.98 4.92 -9.74
CA PRO A 57 -18.24 6.31 -9.46
C PRO A 57 -17.46 6.70 -8.20
N SER A 58 -16.42 7.52 -8.39
CA SER A 58 -15.73 8.14 -7.28
C SER A 58 -16.72 9.12 -6.67
N VAL A 59 -17.27 8.77 -5.51
CA VAL A 59 -17.99 9.73 -4.69
C VAL A 59 -16.98 10.82 -4.35
N GLY A 60 -17.05 11.94 -5.08
CA GLY A 60 -16.19 13.09 -4.84
C GLY A 60 -16.22 13.46 -3.37
N ARG A 61 -15.09 13.93 -2.84
CA ARG A 61 -15.05 14.45 -1.48
C ARG A 61 -16.17 15.51 -1.37
N PRO A 62 -17.08 15.43 -0.39
CA PRO A 62 -18.14 16.42 -0.27
C PRO A 62 -17.50 17.80 -0.22
N GLU A 63 -17.80 18.62 -1.23
CA GLU A 63 -17.21 19.95 -1.44
C GLU A 63 -17.54 20.91 -0.29
N HIS A 64 -18.57 20.59 0.49
CA HIS A 64 -19.06 21.43 1.58
C HIS A 64 -18.40 21.08 2.92
N ASP A 65 -17.85 22.11 3.56
CA ASP A 65 -17.23 22.02 4.89
C ASP A 65 -18.27 21.97 6.01
N VAL A 66 -19.52 22.40 5.75
CA VAL A 66 -20.61 22.42 6.75
C VAL A 66 -21.43 21.13 6.66
N MET A 67 -21.49 20.38 7.77
CA MET A 67 -22.24 19.12 7.90
C MET A 67 -23.64 19.31 8.48
N ALA A 68 -23.84 20.35 9.30
CA ALA A 68 -25.14 20.71 9.86
C ALA A 68 -25.14 22.17 10.33
N LEU A 69 -26.34 22.74 10.46
CA LEU A 69 -26.59 24.06 11.05
C LEU A 69 -27.50 23.89 12.27
N VAL A 70 -27.08 24.39 13.43
CA VAL A 70 -27.88 24.35 14.67
C VAL A 70 -27.89 25.75 15.28
N ASN A 71 -29.06 26.39 15.38
CA ASN A 71 -29.19 27.75 15.92
C ASN A 71 -28.26 28.79 15.25
N GLY A 72 -28.00 28.66 13.95
CA GLY A 72 -27.10 29.54 13.21
C GLY A 72 -25.61 29.29 13.46
N GLN A 73 -25.26 28.18 14.13
CA GLN A 73 -23.88 27.71 14.26
C GLN A 73 -23.64 26.50 13.35
N ASP A 74 -22.54 26.55 12.61
CA ASP A 74 -22.12 25.51 11.68
C ASP A 74 -21.38 24.39 12.42
N ILE A 75 -21.76 23.15 12.16
CA ILE A 75 -20.96 21.98 12.51
C ILE A 75 -20.11 21.63 11.30
N SER A 76 -18.82 21.95 11.35
CA SER A 76 -17.90 21.66 10.25
C SER A 76 -17.51 20.19 10.19
N ARG A 77 -17.06 19.74 9.01
CA ARG A 77 -16.55 18.39 8.77
C ARG A 77 -15.37 18.06 9.69
N PRO A 78 -14.35 18.92 9.88
CA PRO A 78 -13.28 18.64 10.82
C PRO A 78 -13.77 18.40 12.24
N THR A 79 -14.71 19.22 12.72
CA THR A 79 -15.30 19.10 14.06
C THR A 79 -16.02 17.75 14.22
N LEU A 80 -16.80 17.34 13.22
CA LEU A 80 -17.46 16.05 13.23
C LEU A 80 -16.46 14.88 13.19
N ILE A 81 -15.44 14.97 12.32
CA ILE A 81 -14.38 13.95 12.22
C ILE A 81 -13.68 13.79 13.55
N GLU A 82 -13.27 14.89 14.19
CA GLU A 82 -12.59 14.84 15.48
C GLU A 82 -13.47 14.18 16.55
N ALA A 83 -14.75 14.55 16.60
CA ALA A 83 -15.70 13.94 17.54
C ALA A 83 -15.88 12.44 17.29
N CYS A 84 -15.96 12.00 16.04
CA CYS A 84 -16.07 10.59 15.66
C CYS A 84 -14.80 9.81 16.00
N VAL A 85 -13.62 10.33 15.65
CA VAL A 85 -12.33 9.69 15.97
C VAL A 85 -12.15 9.59 17.48
N ARG A 86 -12.49 10.64 18.23
CA ARG A 86 -12.39 10.63 19.69
C ARG A 86 -13.31 9.57 20.34
N ARG A 87 -14.49 9.33 19.77
CA ARG A 87 -15.49 8.41 20.36
C ARG A 87 -15.35 6.96 19.89
N PHE A 88 -14.99 6.75 18.63
CA PHE A 88 -15.04 5.43 17.97
C PHE A 88 -13.76 5.07 17.20
N GLY A 89 -12.73 5.93 17.25
CA GLY A 89 -11.53 5.76 16.44
C GLY A 89 -10.79 4.46 16.73
N GLU A 90 -10.72 4.05 17.99
CA GLU A 90 -10.06 2.80 18.41
C GLU A 90 -10.78 1.58 17.82
N ASP A 91 -12.06 1.38 18.14
CA ASP A 91 -12.86 0.23 17.67
C ASP A 91 -12.90 0.14 16.13
N VAL A 92 -13.07 1.28 15.45
CA VAL A 92 -13.13 1.32 13.99
C VAL A 92 -11.76 0.98 13.40
N LEU A 93 -10.67 1.55 13.93
CA LEU A 93 -9.32 1.29 13.43
C LEU A 93 -8.94 -0.18 13.65
N GLU A 94 -9.22 -0.73 14.82
CA GLU A 94 -8.97 -2.14 15.12
C GLU A 94 -9.72 -3.05 14.15
N SER A 95 -11.01 -2.81 13.92
CA SER A 95 -11.82 -3.56 12.96
C SER A 95 -11.23 -3.52 11.54
N LEU A 96 -10.78 -2.35 11.10
CA LEU A 96 -10.16 -2.17 9.78
C LEU A 96 -8.84 -2.91 9.65
N VAL A 97 -7.98 -2.85 10.68
CA VAL A 97 -6.71 -3.57 10.72
C VAL A 97 -6.96 -5.07 10.67
N ASN A 98 -7.86 -5.59 11.50
CA ASN A 98 -8.20 -7.01 11.55
C ASN A 98 -8.72 -7.51 10.20
N LYS A 99 -9.66 -6.78 9.58
CA LYS A 99 -10.16 -7.10 8.23
C LYS A 99 -9.03 -7.13 7.20
N ARG A 100 -8.14 -6.13 7.22
CA ARG A 100 -7.01 -6.06 6.28
C ARG A 100 -6.04 -7.24 6.45
N LEU A 101 -5.73 -7.62 7.69
CA LEU A 101 -4.85 -8.74 7.97
C LEU A 101 -5.45 -10.05 7.43
N ILE A 102 -6.72 -10.31 7.71
CA ILE A 102 -7.43 -11.51 7.22
C ILE A 102 -7.39 -11.56 5.69
N LEU A 103 -7.77 -10.47 5.01
CA LEU A 103 -7.76 -10.39 3.56
C LEU A 103 -6.37 -10.66 2.97
N ASN A 104 -5.34 -10.01 3.51
CA ASN A 104 -3.96 -10.23 3.09
C ASN A 104 -3.52 -11.70 3.25
N HIS A 105 -4.00 -12.39 4.30
CA HIS A 105 -3.70 -13.81 4.52
C HIS A 105 -4.49 -14.73 3.59
N CYS A 106 -5.75 -14.42 3.29
CA CYS A 106 -6.56 -15.15 2.31
C CYS A 106 -5.94 -15.04 0.91
N GLU A 107 -5.59 -13.83 0.48
CA GLU A 107 -4.93 -13.58 -0.82
C GLU A 107 -3.63 -14.38 -0.95
N LYS A 108 -2.76 -14.35 0.06
CA LYS A 108 -1.50 -15.12 0.07
C LYS A 108 -1.70 -16.63 0.00
N ARG A 109 -2.85 -17.13 0.44
CA ARG A 109 -3.19 -18.56 0.44
C ARG A 109 -4.07 -18.95 -0.75
N GLY A 110 -4.44 -18.01 -1.62
CA GLY A 110 -5.38 -18.26 -2.71
C GLY A 110 -6.77 -18.68 -2.22
N VAL A 111 -7.18 -18.19 -1.04
CA VAL A 111 -8.55 -18.42 -0.51
C VAL A 111 -9.44 -17.31 -1.05
N GLU A 112 -10.42 -17.69 -1.86
CA GLU A 112 -11.45 -16.81 -2.41
C GLU A 112 -12.80 -17.21 -1.83
N VAL A 113 -13.64 -16.22 -1.51
CA VAL A 113 -14.99 -16.44 -0.98
C VAL A 113 -15.98 -16.07 -2.06
N THR A 114 -16.85 -17.01 -2.44
CA THR A 114 -17.81 -16.79 -3.54
C THR A 114 -19.13 -16.21 -3.05
N GLN A 115 -19.91 -15.64 -3.97
CA GLN A 115 -21.22 -15.08 -3.64
C GLN A 115 -22.21 -16.15 -3.18
N GLU A 116 -22.08 -17.37 -3.68
CA GLU A 116 -22.87 -18.53 -3.31
C GLU A 116 -22.59 -18.95 -1.86
N GLU A 117 -21.32 -18.96 -1.46
CA GLU A 117 -20.91 -19.26 -0.08
C GLU A 117 -21.46 -18.20 0.88
N ILE A 118 -21.39 -16.92 0.49
CA ILE A 118 -21.97 -15.81 1.27
C ILE A 118 -23.49 -16.00 1.39
N ALA A 119 -24.18 -16.34 0.31
CA ALA A 119 -25.63 -16.54 0.34
C ALA A 119 -26.02 -17.71 1.26
N ALA A 120 -25.30 -18.84 1.18
CA ALA A 120 -25.51 -19.99 2.04
C ALA A 120 -25.24 -19.66 3.52
N GLU A 121 -24.23 -18.83 3.80
CA GLU A 121 -23.92 -18.34 5.14
C GLU A 121 -25.06 -17.48 5.70
N VAL A 122 -25.55 -16.51 4.91
CA VAL A 122 -26.70 -15.66 5.28
C VAL A 122 -27.93 -16.52 5.61
N ASP A 123 -28.24 -17.51 4.77
CA ASP A 123 -29.39 -18.39 4.97
C ASP A 123 -29.21 -19.26 6.22
N ARG A 124 -27.99 -19.72 6.50
CA ARG A 124 -27.67 -20.47 7.73
C ARG A 124 -27.86 -19.61 8.98
N MET A 125 -27.41 -18.36 8.94
CA MET A 125 -27.56 -17.41 10.04
C MET A 125 -29.03 -17.05 10.26
N ALA A 126 -29.78 -16.71 9.21
CA ALA A 126 -31.21 -16.43 9.31
C ALA A 126 -31.98 -17.59 9.97
N LYS A 127 -31.72 -18.84 9.53
CA LYS A 127 -32.31 -20.05 10.13
C LYS A 127 -31.95 -20.22 11.61
N ARG A 128 -30.70 -19.93 12.01
CA ARG A 128 -30.25 -20.02 13.41
C ARG A 128 -31.08 -19.12 14.32
N PHE A 129 -31.49 -17.95 13.83
CA PHE A 129 -32.31 -16.99 14.57
C PHE A 129 -33.82 -17.11 14.28
N GLN A 130 -34.26 -18.15 13.55
CA GLN A 130 -35.65 -18.36 13.12
C GLN A 130 -36.24 -17.19 12.33
N LEU A 131 -35.42 -16.51 11.54
CA LEU A 131 -35.81 -15.39 10.69
C LEU A 131 -35.79 -15.80 9.21
N GLY A 132 -36.60 -15.12 8.41
CA GLY A 132 -36.47 -15.17 6.94
C GLY A 132 -35.22 -14.42 6.48
N ARG A 133 -34.68 -14.79 5.31
CA ARG A 133 -33.48 -14.16 4.73
C ARG A 133 -33.62 -12.65 4.60
N GLU A 134 -34.72 -12.18 4.02
CA GLU A 134 -34.96 -10.74 3.83
C GLU A 134 -35.05 -10.02 5.18
N GLN A 135 -35.78 -10.60 6.14
CA GLN A 135 -35.88 -10.06 7.50
C GLN A 135 -34.51 -9.97 8.20
N TRP A 136 -33.60 -10.92 7.95
CA TRP A 136 -32.26 -10.92 8.51
C TRP A 136 -31.38 -9.82 7.91
N LEU A 137 -31.55 -9.49 6.62
CA LEU A 137 -30.78 -8.44 5.94
C LEU A 137 -31.23 -7.02 6.30
N GLU A 138 -32.45 -6.87 6.80
CA GLU A 138 -33.02 -5.58 7.23
C GLU A 138 -32.62 -5.17 8.67
N MET A 139 -31.97 -6.06 9.43
CA MET A 139 -31.55 -5.78 10.82
C MET A 139 -30.27 -4.95 10.94
#